data_AF-A0A9P7N5H6-F1
#
_entry.id   AF-A0A9P7N5H6-F1
#
_cell.length_a   1.000
_cell.length_b   1.000
_cell.length_c   1.000
_cell.angle_alpha   90.00
_cell.angle_beta   90.00
_cell.angle_gamma   90.00
#
_symmetry.space_group_name_H-M   'P 1'
#
loop_
_entity.id
_entity.type
_entity.pdbx_description
1 polymer ?
#
loop_
_entity_poly.entity_id
_entity_poly.type
_entity_poly.pdbx_seq_one_letter_code
_entity_poly.pdbx_strand_id
1 'polypeptide(L)'
;MSWLFSILFSSVFLFTIVLSIPVAFDVGGRDSGLVYSLSLFIYYLVYSAVRIVIPTQSRMRWTVSNLLRLSQWIIIPSLLIWALGKFAVDAGSTSWVERTVGGIFQSKSRSWTEWLFGRDGVLETVMLGSWENTLRYAGPVFQLLEGFCTLLVIQAAGQITRWLVNRGRSDTWV
;
A
#
# COMPACT_ATOMS: atom_id res chain seq x y z
N MET A 1 -5.51 30.77 0.71
CA MET A 1 -5.47 29.98 -0.54
C MET A 1 -4.61 28.73 -0.44
N SER A 2 -3.43 28.75 0.20
CA SER A 2 -2.53 27.58 0.38
C SER A 2 -3.13 26.39 1.16
N TRP A 3 -4.06 26.64 2.08
CA TRP A 3 -4.72 25.58 2.87
C TRP A 3 -5.64 24.70 2.02
N LEU A 4 -6.46 25.30 1.15
CA LEU A 4 -7.32 24.55 0.24
C LEU A 4 -6.51 23.69 -0.74
N PHE A 5 -5.41 24.24 -1.29
CA PHE A 5 -4.49 23.46 -2.12
C PHE A 5 -3.87 22.29 -1.36
N SER A 6 -3.50 22.49 -0.09
CA SER A 6 -2.92 21.42 0.73
C SER A 6 -3.92 20.29 1.00
N ILE A 7 -5.19 20.63 1.28
CA ILE A 7 -6.26 19.65 1.47
C ILE A 7 -6.53 18.90 0.18
N LEU A 8 -6.70 19.62 -0.93
CA LEU A 8 -7.00 19.01 -2.22
C LEU A 8 -5.87 18.06 -2.64
N PHE A 9 -4.61 18.49 -2.52
CA PHE A 9 -3.46 17.67 -2.89
C PHE A 9 -3.29 16.45 -1.97
N SER A 10 -3.57 16.61 -0.67
CA SER A 10 -3.57 15.48 0.28
C SER A 10 -4.70 14.50 -0.02
N SER A 11 -5.88 15.01 -0.37
CA SER A 11 -7.04 14.19 -0.73
C SER A 11 -6.78 13.40 -2.00
N VAL A 12 -6.24 14.05 -3.05
CA VAL A 12 -5.87 13.38 -4.32
C VAL A 12 -4.83 12.30 -4.07
N PHE A 13 -3.78 12.60 -3.29
CA PHE A 13 -2.76 11.61 -2.94
C PHE A 13 -3.33 10.39 -2.22
N LEU A 14 -4.21 10.60 -1.24
CA LEU A 14 -4.85 9.53 -0.49
C LEU A 14 -5.73 8.68 -1.43
N PHE A 15 -6.50 9.34 -2.30
CA PHE A 15 -7.31 8.68 -3.32
C PHE A 15 -6.45 7.85 -4.28
N THR A 16 -5.32 8.38 -4.74
CA THR A 16 -4.39 7.66 -5.63
C THR A 16 -3.89 6.38 -4.97
N ILE A 17 -3.45 6.42 -3.72
CA ILE A 17 -2.97 5.21 -3.03
C ILE A 17 -4.12 4.22 -2.84
N VAL A 18 -5.26 4.68 -2.33
CA VAL A 18 -6.41 3.81 -2.04
C VAL A 18 -6.96 3.15 -3.29
N LEU A 19 -6.96 3.83 -4.44
CA LEU A 19 -7.41 3.25 -5.72
C LEU A 19 -6.33 2.43 -6.42
N SER A 20 -5.05 2.75 -6.26
CA SER A 20 -3.96 2.03 -6.95
C SER A 20 -3.86 0.56 -6.53
N ILE A 21 -4.12 0.26 -5.26
CA ILE A 21 -4.05 -1.10 -4.71
C ILE A 21 -5.10 -2.02 -5.36
N PRO A 22 -6.42 -1.73 -5.31
CA PRO A 22 -7.42 -2.57 -5.94
C PRO A 22 -7.24 -2.64 -7.46
N VAL A 23 -6.83 -1.55 -8.12
CA VAL A 23 -6.52 -1.57 -9.57
C VAL A 23 -5.38 -2.56 -9.89
N ALA A 24 -4.33 -2.62 -9.07
CA ALA A 24 -3.23 -3.56 -9.27
C ALA A 24 -3.67 -5.03 -9.09
N PHE A 25 -4.58 -5.30 -8.15
CA PHE A 25 -5.14 -6.64 -7.93
C PHE A 25 -6.15 -7.06 -9.01
N ASP A 26 -6.98 -6.12 -9.47
CA ASP A 26 -8.03 -6.38 -10.46
C ASP A 26 -7.46 -6.56 -11.87
N VAL A 27 -6.55 -5.67 -12.29
CA VAL A 27 -5.97 -5.71 -13.64
C VAL A 27 -4.77 -6.66 -13.72
N GLY A 28 -3.96 -6.74 -12.67
CA GLY A 28 -2.72 -7.53 -12.67
C GLY A 28 -2.83 -8.91 -12.02
N GLY A 29 -3.99 -9.25 -11.45
CA GLY A 29 -4.17 -10.48 -10.69
C GLY A 29 -3.48 -10.46 -9.32
N ARG A 30 -3.57 -11.60 -8.62
CA ARG A 30 -3.09 -11.74 -7.23
C ARG A 30 -1.62 -11.41 -7.07
N ASP A 31 -0.77 -11.96 -7.94
CA ASP A 31 0.69 -11.85 -7.79
C ASP A 31 1.19 -10.42 -8.06
N SER A 32 0.65 -9.74 -9.06
CA SER A 32 0.96 -8.32 -9.34
C SER A 32 0.57 -7.41 -8.17
N GLY A 33 -0.62 -7.60 -7.59
CA GLY A 33 -1.06 -6.83 -6.43
C GLY A 33 -0.21 -7.09 -5.17
N LEU A 34 0.21 -8.34 -4.94
CA LEU A 34 1.13 -8.69 -3.86
C LEU A 34 2.49 -8.02 -4.04
N VAL A 35 3.08 -8.09 -5.24
CA VAL A 35 4.36 -7.43 -5.54
C VAL A 35 4.25 -5.92 -5.37
N TYR A 36 3.17 -5.31 -5.87
CA TYR A 36 2.95 -3.88 -5.77
C TYR A 36 2.85 -3.40 -4.32
N SER A 37 2.03 -4.09 -3.51
CA SER A 37 1.87 -3.77 -2.09
C SER A 37 3.15 -3.98 -1.28
N LEU A 38 3.91 -5.05 -1.58
CA LEU A 38 5.22 -5.31 -0.97
C LEU A 38 6.24 -4.21 -1.35
N SER A 39 6.29 -3.83 -2.62
CA SER A 39 7.18 -2.78 -3.10
C SER A 39 6.86 -1.42 -2.46
N LEU A 40 5.58 -1.10 -2.29
CA LEU A 40 5.15 0.10 -1.56
C LEU A 40 5.59 0.02 -0.09
N PHE A 41 5.42 -1.14 0.56
CA PHE A 41 5.84 -1.32 1.95
C PHE A 41 7.34 -1.07 2.12
N ILE A 42 8.20 -1.67 1.27
CA ILE A 42 9.65 -1.45 1.31
C ILE A 42 9.98 0.02 1.05
N TYR A 43 9.33 0.64 0.07
CA TYR A 43 9.53 2.07 -0.22
C TYR A 43 9.23 2.95 1.00
N TYR A 44 8.09 2.71 1.67
CA TYR A 44 7.73 3.46 2.87
C TYR A 44 8.60 3.12 4.09
N LEU A 45 9.11 1.90 4.19
CA LEU A 45 10.08 1.51 5.22
C LEU A 45 11.38 2.28 5.03
N VAL A 46 11.94 2.30 3.82
CA VAL A 46 13.14 3.08 3.48
C VAL A 46 12.90 4.57 3.72
N TYR A 47 11.74 5.09 3.31
CA TYR A 47 11.35 6.47 3.56
C TYR A 47 11.35 6.79 5.06
N SER A 48 10.80 5.91 5.89
CA SER A 48 10.76 6.07 7.35
C SER A 48 12.17 6.02 7.94
N ALA A 49 12.99 5.05 7.52
CA ALA A 49 14.38 4.93 7.95
C ALA A 49 15.20 6.19 7.61
N VAL A 50 15.07 6.72 6.39
CA VAL A 50 15.71 7.97 5.95
C VAL A 50 15.24 9.14 6.83
N ARG A 51 13.94 9.21 7.15
CA ARG A 51 13.43 10.27 8.05
C ARG A 51 13.98 10.17 9.47
N ILE A 52 14.25 8.97 9.98
CA ILE A 52 14.79 8.75 11.33
C ILE A 52 16.28 9.11 11.38
N VAL A 53 17.04 8.79 10.32
CA VAL A 53 18.48 9.03 10.26
C VAL A 53 18.82 10.53 10.15
N ILE A 54 17.92 11.37 9.66
CA ILE A 54 18.19 12.79 9.42
C ILE A 54 17.99 13.62 10.71
N PRO A 55 19.03 14.32 11.22
CA PRO A 55 18.95 15.11 12.44
C PRO A 55 18.07 16.37 12.31
N THR A 56 17.44 16.77 13.42
CA THR A 56 16.29 17.69 13.51
C THR A 56 16.56 19.16 13.21
N GLN A 57 17.82 19.60 13.17
CA GLN A 57 18.22 21.02 13.18
C GLN A 57 18.71 21.60 11.84
N SER A 58 18.84 20.81 10.76
CA SER A 58 19.46 21.29 9.52
C SER A 58 18.46 21.59 8.38
N ARG A 59 18.81 22.55 7.50
CA ARG A 59 18.12 22.78 6.19
C ARG A 59 17.96 21.49 5.38
N MET A 60 18.81 20.49 5.62
CA MET A 60 18.76 19.18 4.98
C MET A 60 17.41 18.48 5.21
N ARG A 61 16.79 18.63 6.40
CA ARG A 61 15.47 18.03 6.67
C ARG A 61 14.39 18.61 5.78
N TRP A 62 14.43 19.92 5.52
CA TRP A 62 13.47 20.57 4.64
C TRP A 62 13.65 20.13 3.19
N THR A 63 14.89 20.16 2.68
CA THR A 63 15.20 19.74 1.30
C THR A 63 14.86 18.27 1.08
N VAL A 64 15.27 17.38 1.99
CA VAL A 64 14.99 15.94 1.86
C VAL A 64 13.49 15.66 2.03
N SER A 65 12.81 16.31 2.98
CA SER A 65 11.36 16.12 3.12
C SER A 65 10.59 16.57 1.87
N ASN A 66 11.02 17.66 1.22
CA ASN A 66 10.36 18.17 0.02
C ASN A 66 10.67 17.31 -1.21
N LEU A 67 11.94 16.88 -1.36
CA LEU A 67 12.36 15.95 -2.40
C LEU A 67 11.63 14.61 -2.29
N LEU A 68 11.54 14.06 -1.07
CA LEU A 68 10.84 12.81 -0.82
C LEU A 68 9.33 12.93 -1.08
N ARG A 69 8.71 14.06 -0.73
CA ARG A 69 7.29 14.30 -1.00
C ARG A 69 6.99 14.40 -2.50
N LEU A 70 7.90 14.99 -3.28
CA LEU A 70 7.82 14.98 -4.75
C LEU A 70 8.06 13.58 -5.33
N SER A 71 9.00 12.82 -4.77
CA SER A 71 9.32 11.47 -5.23
C SER A 71 8.12 10.51 -5.12
N GLN A 72 7.27 10.68 -4.10
CA GLN A 72 6.06 9.87 -3.91
C GLN A 72 5.12 9.93 -5.13
N TRP A 73 4.98 11.10 -5.75
CA TRP A 73 4.12 11.28 -6.92
C TRP A 73 4.60 10.55 -8.16
N ILE A 74 5.91 10.33 -8.29
CA ILE A 74 6.52 9.63 -9.43
C ILE A 74 6.61 8.12 -9.14
N ILE A 75 6.97 7.76 -7.91
CA ILE A 75 7.27 6.39 -7.53
C ILE A 75 6.01 5.51 -7.50
N ILE A 76 4.89 6.04 -7.02
CA ILE A 76 3.62 5.30 -6.94
C ILE A 76 3.16 4.82 -8.34
N PRO A 77 3.04 5.69 -9.37
CA PRO A 77 2.67 5.24 -10.72
C PRO A 77 3.77 4.45 -11.42
N SER A 78 5.07 4.75 -11.20
CA SER A 78 6.14 3.97 -11.83
C SER A 78 6.20 2.54 -11.32
N LEU A 79 6.01 2.33 -10.01
CA LEU A 79 5.94 1.00 -9.41
C LEU A 79 4.70 0.23 -9.88
N LEU A 80 3.57 0.93 -10.07
CA LEU A 80 2.36 0.33 -10.60
C LEU A 80 2.59 -0.18 -12.04
N ILE A 81 3.12 0.68 -12.92
CA ILE A 81 3.43 0.31 -14.30
C ILE A 81 4.44 -0.84 -14.36
N TRP A 82 5.46 -0.81 -13.49
CA TRP A 82 6.45 -1.89 -13.42
C TRP A 82 5.82 -3.22 -12.96
N ALA A 83 4.99 -3.20 -11.91
CA ALA A 83 4.33 -4.40 -11.40
C ALA A 83 3.38 -5.01 -12.45
N LEU A 84 2.55 -4.18 -13.08
CA LEU A 84 1.68 -4.60 -14.18
C LEU A 84 2.48 -5.10 -15.39
N GLY A 85 3.54 -4.39 -15.79
CA GLY A 85 4.35 -4.77 -16.94
C GLY A 85 5.12 -6.08 -16.73
N LYS A 86 5.58 -6.38 -15.51
CA LYS A 86 6.34 -7.60 -15.21
C LYS A 86 5.43 -8.79 -14.88
N PHE A 87 4.32 -8.58 -14.17
CA PHE A 87 3.51 -9.69 -13.65
C PHE A 87 2.15 -9.84 -14.32
N ALA A 88 1.52 -8.76 -14.79
CA ALA A 88 0.24 -8.90 -15.53
C ALA A 88 0.46 -9.45 -16.94
N VAL A 89 1.56 -9.07 -17.60
CA VAL A 89 1.93 -9.58 -18.94
C VAL A 89 2.40 -11.04 -18.87
N ASP A 90 3.11 -11.42 -17.81
CA ASP A 90 3.58 -12.80 -17.59
C ASP A 90 2.55 -13.68 -16.85
N ALA A 91 1.35 -13.17 -16.54
CA ALA A 91 0.27 -13.90 -15.82
C ALA A 91 -0.42 -14.99 -16.65
N GLY A 92 0.12 -15.34 -17.81
CA GLY A 92 -0.30 -16.50 -18.57
C GLY A 92 0.23 -17.79 -17.92
N SER A 93 -0.55 -18.39 -17.01
CA SER A 93 -0.64 -19.85 -16.74
C SER A 93 0.17 -20.54 -15.62
N THR A 94 0.96 -19.88 -14.77
CA THR A 94 1.63 -20.59 -13.65
C THR A 94 1.59 -19.83 -12.33
N SER A 95 1.12 -20.50 -11.28
CA SER A 95 1.13 -19.99 -9.91
C SER A 95 2.57 -19.72 -9.46
N TRP A 96 2.79 -18.73 -8.59
CA TRP A 96 4.13 -18.40 -8.09
C TRP A 96 4.87 -19.63 -7.53
N VAL A 97 4.14 -20.55 -6.90
CA VAL A 97 4.66 -21.82 -6.38
C VAL A 97 5.20 -22.72 -7.50
N GLU A 98 4.48 -22.85 -8.61
CA GLU A 98 4.92 -23.66 -9.75
C GLU A 98 6.15 -23.05 -10.44
N ARG A 99 6.25 -21.72 -10.49
CA ARG A 99 7.43 -21.01 -11.02
C ARG A 99 8.66 -21.26 -10.13
N THR A 100 8.49 -21.21 -8.81
CA THR A 100 9.57 -21.53 -7.86
C THR A 100 10.01 -22.98 -7.96
N VAL A 101 9.05 -23.91 -7.96
CA VAL A 101 9.34 -25.34 -7.99
C VAL A 101 10.01 -25.71 -9.32
N GLY A 102 9.48 -25.21 -10.45
CA GLY A 102 10.10 -25.38 -11.77
C GLY A 102 11.51 -24.77 -11.87
N GLY A 103 11.69 -23.55 -11.35
CA GLY A 103 12.99 -22.86 -11.31
C GLY A 103 14.03 -23.58 -10.46
N ILE A 104 13.64 -24.16 -9.32
CA ILE A 104 14.52 -24.99 -8.48
C ILE A 104 14.88 -26.29 -9.21
N PHE A 105 13.95 -26.96 -9.88
CA PHE A 105 14.22 -28.20 -10.61
C PHE A 105 15.07 -27.99 -11.89
N GLN A 106 15.00 -26.82 -12.55
CA GLN A 106 15.82 -26.47 -13.71
C GLN A 106 17.18 -25.81 -13.35
N SER A 107 17.43 -25.51 -12.07
CA SER A 107 18.59 -24.73 -11.59
C SER A 107 19.96 -25.42 -11.64
N LYS A 108 20.07 -26.64 -12.16
CA LYS A 108 21.32 -27.45 -12.08
C LYS A 108 22.54 -26.81 -12.78
N SER A 109 22.40 -25.71 -13.52
CA SER A 109 23.50 -25.10 -14.31
C SER A 109 23.72 -23.58 -14.16
N ARG A 110 23.06 -22.85 -13.26
CA ARG A 110 23.27 -21.39 -13.09
C ARG A 110 23.97 -21.02 -11.78
N SER A 111 24.79 -19.97 -11.86
CA SER A 111 25.59 -19.41 -10.76
C SER A 111 24.75 -19.16 -9.50
N TRP A 112 25.31 -19.41 -8.32
CA TRP A 112 24.67 -19.20 -7.00
C TRP A 112 24.05 -17.80 -6.85
N THR A 113 24.66 -16.77 -7.45
CA THR A 113 24.15 -15.39 -7.45
C THR A 113 22.90 -15.21 -8.30
N GLU A 114 22.77 -15.92 -9.42
CA GLU A 114 21.59 -15.89 -10.28
C GLU A 114 20.44 -16.69 -9.68
N TRP A 115 20.74 -17.72 -8.88
CA TRP A 115 19.71 -18.45 -8.14
C TRP A 115 19.13 -17.64 -6.97
N LEU A 116 19.97 -16.87 -6.28
CA LEU A 116 19.57 -16.06 -5.12
C LEU A 116 18.94 -14.71 -5.53
N PHE A 117 19.51 -14.02 -6.52
CA PHE A 117 19.10 -12.66 -6.95
C PHE A 117 18.51 -12.59 -8.36
N GLY A 118 18.44 -13.71 -9.09
CA GLY A 118 17.91 -13.71 -10.45
C GLY A 118 16.40 -13.51 -10.51
N ARG A 119 15.92 -13.31 -11.73
CA ARG A 119 14.49 -13.29 -12.09
C ARG A 119 13.90 -14.66 -11.72
N ASP A 120 12.87 -14.69 -10.88
CA ASP A 120 12.31 -15.91 -10.26
C ASP A 120 13.19 -16.54 -9.16
N GLY A 121 14.09 -15.75 -8.56
CA GLY A 121 14.97 -16.20 -7.49
C GLY A 121 14.24 -16.50 -6.18
N VAL A 122 14.93 -17.23 -5.28
CA VAL A 122 14.39 -17.62 -3.97
C VAL A 122 14.03 -16.41 -3.11
N LEU A 123 14.75 -15.30 -3.26
CA LEU A 123 14.50 -14.08 -2.49
C LEU A 123 13.17 -13.43 -2.87
N GLU A 124 12.87 -13.35 -4.17
CA GLU A 124 11.57 -12.88 -4.70
C GLU A 124 10.44 -13.78 -4.20
N THR A 125 10.65 -15.10 -4.29
CA THR A 125 9.67 -16.10 -3.84
C THR A 125 9.39 -16.01 -2.34
N VAL A 126 10.44 -15.99 -1.50
CA VAL A 126 10.30 -15.98 -0.05
C VAL A 126 9.65 -14.67 0.41
N MET A 127 10.04 -13.55 -0.19
CA MET A 127 9.42 -12.26 0.11
C MET A 127 7.93 -12.26 -0.26
N LEU A 128 7.55 -12.77 -1.44
CA LEU A 128 6.16 -12.84 -1.85
C LEU A 128 5.34 -13.80 -1.00
N GLY A 129 5.84 -15.01 -0.75
CA GLY A 129 5.15 -16.01 0.08
C GLY A 129 5.00 -15.55 1.54
N SER A 130 6.03 -14.93 2.12
CA SER A 130 5.96 -14.37 3.47
C SER A 130 4.96 -13.21 3.54
N TRP A 131 4.90 -12.36 2.51
CA TRP A 131 3.97 -11.24 2.45
C TRP A 131 2.53 -11.71 2.28
N GLU A 132 2.29 -12.70 1.42
CA GLU A 132 0.98 -13.34 1.27
C GLU A 132 0.49 -13.91 2.61
N ASN A 133 1.35 -14.63 3.34
CA ASN A 133 0.98 -15.21 4.63
C ASN A 133 0.69 -14.13 5.69
N THR A 134 1.46 -13.04 5.67
CA THR A 134 1.23 -11.88 6.54
C THR A 134 -0.13 -11.24 6.27
N LEU A 135 -0.47 -11.02 4.99
CA LEU A 135 -1.77 -10.47 4.59
C LEU A 135 -2.92 -11.41 4.93
N ARG A 136 -2.73 -12.73 4.77
CA ARG A 136 -3.74 -13.73 5.13
C ARG A 136 -4.02 -13.75 6.63
N TYR A 137 -2.99 -13.63 7.46
CA TYR A 137 -3.14 -13.55 8.92
C TYR A 137 -3.74 -12.21 9.36
N ALA A 138 -3.42 -11.11 8.67
CA ALA A 138 -3.95 -9.79 8.96
C ALA A 138 -5.41 -9.59 8.49
N GLY A 139 -5.88 -10.35 7.49
CA GLY A 139 -7.22 -10.25 6.91
C GLY A 139 -8.36 -10.24 7.94
N PRO A 140 -8.43 -11.21 8.88
CA PRO A 140 -9.44 -11.21 9.93
C PRO A 140 -9.38 -9.98 10.85
N VAL A 141 -8.17 -9.49 11.15
CA VAL A 141 -7.99 -8.28 11.97
C VAL A 141 -8.51 -7.04 11.23
N PHE A 142 -8.23 -6.92 9.94
CA PHE A 142 -8.77 -5.84 9.11
C PHE A 142 -10.30 -5.89 9.03
N GLN A 143 -10.90 -7.06 8.86
CA GLN A 143 -12.35 -7.22 8.85
C GLN A 143 -12.99 -6.77 10.18
N LEU A 144 -12.37 -7.12 11.32
CA LEU A 144 -12.84 -6.66 12.63
C LEU A 144 -12.71 -5.14 12.80
N LEU A 145 -11.60 -4.56 12.33
CA LEU A 145 -11.39 -3.12 12.36
C LEU A 145 -12.36 -2.36 11.46
N GLU A 146 -12.67 -2.89 10.28
CA GLU A 146 -13.68 -2.33 9.38
C GLU A 146 -15.08 -2.37 10.02
N GLY A 147 -15.45 -3.51 10.63
CA GLY A 147 -16.67 -3.64 11.42
C GLY A 147 -16.71 -2.66 12.61
N PHE A 148 -15.60 -2.48 13.31
CA PHE A 148 -15.53 -1.52 14.42
C PHE A 148 -15.64 -0.06 13.95
N CYS A 149 -14.97 0.29 12.84
CA CYS A 149 -15.04 1.62 12.24
C CYS A 149 -16.46 1.97 11.82
N THR A 150 -17.16 1.05 11.14
CA THR A 150 -18.56 1.25 10.75
C THR A 150 -19.50 1.41 11.95
N LEU A 151 -19.29 0.65 13.04
CA LEU A 151 -20.04 0.83 14.29
C LEU A 151 -19.84 2.22 14.89
N LEU A 152 -18.60 2.72 14.95
CA LEU A 152 -18.32 4.06 15.47
C LEU A 152 -18.97 5.15 14.61
N VAL A 153 -18.95 5.00 13.28
CA VAL A 153 -19.61 5.95 12.36
C VAL A 153 -21.12 5.97 12.59
N ILE A 154 -21.76 4.80 12.74
CA ILE A 154 -23.19 4.71 13.04
C ILE A 154 -23.52 5.35 14.40
N GLN A 155 -22.68 5.11 15.41
CA GLN A 155 -22.86 5.70 16.74
C GLN A 155 -22.74 7.23 16.71
N ALA A 156 -21.71 7.75 16.03
CA ALA A 156 -21.52 9.19 15.86
C ALA A 156 -22.70 9.83 15.10
N ALA A 157 -23.15 9.22 14.01
CA ALA A 157 -24.32 9.68 13.27
C ALA A 157 -25.59 9.69 14.15
N GLY A 158 -25.82 8.64 14.93
CA GLY A 158 -26.96 8.55 15.86
C GLY A 158 -26.92 9.62 16.95
N GLN A 159 -25.74 9.93 17.50
CA GLN A 159 -25.57 11.02 18.47
C GLN A 159 -25.80 12.40 17.83
N ILE A 160 -25.30 12.62 16.62
CA ILE A 160 -25.51 13.86 15.86
C ILE A 160 -27.00 14.06 15.56
N THR A 161 -27.72 13.02 15.12
CA THR A 161 -29.17 13.11 14.87
C THR A 161 -29.95 13.42 16.13
N ARG A 162 -29.64 12.76 17.26
CA ARG A 162 -30.27 13.07 18.56
C ARG A 162 -29.99 14.50 19.01
N TRP A 163 -28.75 14.96 18.84
CA TRP A 163 -28.39 16.34 19.14
C TRP A 163 -29.17 17.33 18.27
N LEU A 164 -29.26 17.09 16.96
CA LEU A 164 -29.97 17.96 16.01
C LEU A 164 -31.47 18.05 16.31
N VAL A 165 -32.10 16.91 16.63
CA VAL A 165 -33.53 16.86 17.00
C VAL A 165 -33.79 17.55 18.34
N ASN A 166 -32.94 17.34 19.34
CA ASN A 166 -33.11 17.98 20.65
C ASN A 166 -32.80 19.48 20.63
N ARG A 167 -31.92 19.94 19.72
CA ARG A 167 -31.61 21.37 19.50
C ARG A 167 -32.81 22.12 18.92
N GLY A 168 -33.59 21.49 18.05
CA GLY A 168 -34.79 22.10 17.45
C GLY A 168 -36.00 22.20 18.39
N ARG A 169 -35.96 21.55 19.57
CA ARG A 169 -37.10 21.49 20.50
C ARG A 169 -36.95 22.36 21.76
N SER A 170 -35.84 23.09 21.93
CA SER A 170 -35.62 23.96 23.10
C SER A 170 -36.19 25.37 22.98
N ASP A 171 -36.47 25.88 21.78
CA ASP A 171 -36.82 27.30 21.58
C ASP A 171 -38.31 27.54 21.26
N THR A 172 -39.18 26.53 21.45
CA THR A 172 -40.63 26.63 21.17
C THR A 172 -41.52 26.50 22.40
N TRP A 173 -40.94 26.52 23.60
CA TRP A 173 -41.67 26.50 24.88
C TRP A 173 -41.22 27.63 25.82
N VAL A 174 -41.22 28.87 25.32
CA VAL A 174 -41.40 30.12 26.11
C VAL A 174 -42.24 31.08 25.27
#